data_AF-A0AAD4QFC6-F1
#
_entry.id   AF-A0AAD4QFC6-F1
#
_cell.length_a   1.000
_cell.length_b   1.000
_cell.length_c   1.000
_cell.angle_alpha   90.00
_cell.angle_beta   90.00
_cell.angle_gamma   90.00
#
_symmetry.space_group_name_H-M   'P 1'
#
loop_
_entity.id
_entity.type
_entity.pdbx_description
1 polymer ?
#
loop_
_entity_poly.entity_id
_entity_poly.type
_entity_poly.pdbx_seq_one_letter_code
_entity_poly.pdbx_strand_id
1 'polypeptide(L)'
;MVHILGVQLFENNVVRHALTRFYGISGHTAGRICARLQIHDTCRVRQLSATQLTAIAAFLSSPSTSPVPPRTPLATPVFQPAPPSTPLRALPGAQAYFAQLDASPPPLPRQKTKGMDPLRWLRIEADLKREMRENIAHQRMIGSYVGKRHAMGLPVRGQNTQTNARTARKLNRVERHR
;
A
#
# COMPACT_ATOMS: atom_id res chain seq x y z
N MET A 1 -20.65 14.96 2.01
CA MET A 1 -20.00 13.85 1.27
C MET A 1 -18.56 14.25 0.99
N VAL A 2 -17.62 13.29 0.89
CA VAL A 2 -16.20 13.61 0.67
C VAL A 2 -15.73 12.98 -0.63
N HIS A 3 -15.01 13.74 -1.46
CA HIS A 3 -14.40 13.24 -2.70
C HIS A 3 -12.88 13.17 -2.54
N ILE A 4 -12.29 12.01 -2.84
CA ILE A 4 -10.84 11.79 -2.81
C ILE A 4 -10.44 11.15 -4.13
N LEU A 5 -9.53 11.78 -4.88
CA LEU A 5 -9.02 11.29 -6.17
C LEU A 5 -10.13 10.85 -7.15
N GLY A 6 -11.25 11.60 -7.17
CA GLY A 6 -12.40 11.31 -8.03
C GLY A 6 -13.36 10.24 -7.50
N VAL A 7 -13.06 9.56 -6.39
CA VAL A 7 -13.95 8.58 -5.75
C VAL A 7 -14.76 9.25 -4.64
N GLN A 8 -16.07 9.02 -4.66
CA GLN A 8 -16.99 9.50 -3.62
C GLN A 8 -16.96 8.58 -2.40
N LEU A 9 -16.74 9.14 -1.21
CA LEU A 9 -16.82 8.46 0.08
C LEU A 9 -18.04 8.94 0.87
N PHE A 10 -18.79 7.98 1.42
CA PHE A 10 -19.96 8.25 2.25
C PHE A 10 -19.55 8.54 3.70
N GLU A 11 -20.15 9.57 4.27
CA GLU A 11 -19.81 10.14 5.59
C GLU A 11 -20.07 9.21 6.78
N ASN A 12 -21.12 8.39 6.68
CA ASN A 12 -21.55 7.50 7.77
C ASN A 12 -20.70 6.23 7.86
N ASN A 13 -19.95 5.91 6.81
CA ASN A 13 -19.10 4.73 6.79
C ASN A 13 -17.83 4.96 7.60
N VAL A 14 -17.35 3.88 8.22
CA VAL A 14 -16.02 3.84 8.84
C VAL A 14 -14.95 3.99 7.76
N VAL A 15 -13.89 4.74 8.02
CA VAL A 15 -12.83 5.07 7.05
C VAL A 15 -12.24 3.80 6.43
N ARG A 16 -11.96 2.77 7.23
CA ARG A 16 -11.46 1.46 6.77
C ARG A 16 -12.35 0.83 5.69
N HIS A 17 -13.67 0.91 5.82
CA HIS A 17 -14.63 0.38 4.85
C HIS A 17 -14.87 1.35 3.68
N ALA A 18 -14.76 2.65 3.93
CA ALA A 18 -14.85 3.65 2.88
C ALA A 18 -13.70 3.50 1.87
N LEU A 19 -12.48 3.21 2.35
CA LEU A 19 -11.31 3.01 1.50
C LEU A 19 -11.41 1.78 0.58
N THR A 20 -12.20 0.76 0.92
CA THR A 20 -12.37 -0.41 0.02
C THR A 20 -13.24 -0.12 -1.20
N ARG A 21 -13.77 1.10 -1.32
CA ARG A 21 -14.41 1.58 -2.56
C ARG A 21 -13.38 1.84 -3.66
N PHE A 22 -12.13 2.14 -3.28
CA PHE A 22 -11.05 2.27 -4.24
C PHE A 22 -10.68 0.91 -4.83
N TYR A 23 -10.64 0.84 -6.15
CA TYR A 23 -10.16 -0.34 -6.86
C TYR A 23 -8.69 -0.61 -6.51
N GLY A 24 -8.41 -1.83 -6.05
CA GLY A 24 -7.09 -2.25 -5.58
C GLY A 24 -6.88 -2.18 -4.07
N ILE A 25 -7.78 -1.54 -3.31
CA ILE A 25 -7.69 -1.47 -1.85
C ILE A 25 -8.57 -2.54 -1.20
N SER A 26 -7.93 -3.49 -0.50
CA SER A 26 -8.62 -4.51 0.31
C SER A 26 -8.86 -4.03 1.74
N GLY A 27 -9.70 -4.74 2.51
CA GLY A 27 -9.93 -4.44 3.92
C GLY A 27 -8.66 -4.53 4.79
N HIS A 28 -7.72 -5.41 4.44
CA HIS A 28 -6.42 -5.50 5.11
C HIS A 28 -5.51 -4.33 4.74
N THR A 29 -5.47 -3.97 3.45
CA THR A 29 -4.70 -2.82 2.96
C THR A 29 -5.21 -1.54 3.59
N ALA A 30 -6.54 -1.34 3.63
CA ALA A 30 -7.18 -0.19 4.25
C ALA A 30 -6.84 -0.07 5.74
N GLY A 31 -6.86 -1.17 6.50
CA GLY A 31 -6.44 -1.17 7.91
C GLY A 31 -4.98 -0.74 8.09
N ARG A 32 -4.08 -1.20 7.21
CA ARG A 32 -2.67 -0.78 7.23
C ARG A 32 -2.50 0.70 6.89
N ILE A 33 -3.28 1.22 5.94
CA ILE A 33 -3.29 2.65 5.59
C ILE A 33 -3.76 3.48 6.78
N CYS A 34 -4.85 3.08 7.44
CA CYS A 34 -5.37 3.76 8.62
C CYS A 34 -4.34 3.77 9.75
N ALA A 35 -3.71 2.62 10.04
CA ALA A 35 -2.65 2.51 11.03
C ALA A 35 -1.45 3.43 10.71
N ARG A 36 -1.06 3.52 9.43
CA ARG A 36 0.07 4.35 9.00
C ARG A 36 -0.22 5.85 9.11
N LEU A 37 -1.46 6.25 8.80
CA LEU A 37 -1.92 7.63 8.91
C LEU A 37 -2.44 7.99 10.30
N GLN A 38 -2.27 7.08 11.28
CA GLN A 38 -2.72 7.27 12.67
C GLN A 38 -4.22 7.58 12.79
N ILE A 39 -5.03 6.97 11.92
CA ILE A 39 -6.49 7.07 11.93
C ILE A 39 -7.03 5.90 12.73
N HIS A 40 -7.92 6.19 13.69
CA HIS A 40 -8.55 5.17 14.51
C HIS A 40 -9.49 4.26 13.70
N ASP A 41 -9.52 2.96 14.03
CA ASP A 41 -10.27 1.94 13.28
C ASP A 41 -11.80 2.15 13.29
N THR A 42 -12.36 2.82 14.32
CA THR A 42 -13.79 3.17 14.38
C THR A 42 -14.12 4.55 13.81
N CYS A 43 -13.12 5.32 13.39
CA CYS A 43 -13.31 6.66 12.87
C CYS A 43 -14.22 6.62 11.64
N ARG A 44 -15.24 7.48 11.62
CA ARG A 44 -16.12 7.66 10.46
C ARG A 44 -15.58 8.74 9.53
N VAL A 45 -15.92 8.65 8.24
CA VAL A 45 -15.48 9.63 7.23
C VAL A 45 -15.90 11.06 7.61
N ARG A 46 -17.07 11.23 8.22
CA ARG A 46 -17.55 12.55 8.72
C ARG A 46 -16.68 13.18 9.81
N GLN A 47 -15.87 12.38 10.51
CA GLN A 47 -15.03 12.83 11.64
C GLN A 47 -13.61 13.16 11.19
N LEU A 48 -13.26 12.97 9.92
CA LEU A 48 -11.92 13.24 9.42
C LEU A 48 -11.66 14.74 9.33
N SER A 49 -10.52 15.17 9.87
CA SER A 49 -10.00 16.53 9.69
C SER A 49 -9.56 16.76 8.25
N ALA A 50 -9.58 18.01 7.79
CA ALA A 50 -9.04 18.40 6.49
C ALA A 50 -7.57 17.97 6.32
N THR A 51 -6.76 18.03 7.39
CA THR A 51 -5.36 17.58 7.35
C THR A 51 -5.25 16.07 7.13
N GLN A 52 -6.13 15.29 7.77
CA GLN A 52 -6.18 13.84 7.60
C GLN A 52 -6.66 13.44 6.21
N LEU A 53 -7.62 14.18 5.64
CA LEU A 53 -8.07 13.99 4.26
C LEU A 53 -6.95 14.26 3.26
N THR A 54 -6.22 15.36 3.42
CA THR A 54 -5.05 15.67 2.60
C THR A 54 -3.96 14.60 2.75
N ALA A 55 -3.72 14.10 3.97
CA ALA A 55 -2.77 13.01 4.20
C ALA A 55 -3.18 11.70 3.51
N ILE A 56 -4.47 11.33 3.54
CA ILE A 56 -5.00 10.19 2.80
C ILE A 56 -4.79 10.39 1.29
N ALA A 57 -5.16 11.55 0.76
CA ALA A 57 -5.03 11.84 -0.67
C ALA A 57 -3.56 11.81 -1.14
N ALA A 58 -2.67 12.45 -0.39
CA ALA A 58 -1.23 12.45 -0.66
C ALA A 58 -0.65 11.03 -0.60
N PHE A 59 -1.06 10.24 0.39
CA PHE A 59 -0.62 8.84 0.52
C PHE A 59 -1.10 7.98 -0.65
N LEU A 60 -2.37 8.09 -1.04
CA LEU A 60 -2.93 7.32 -2.16
C LEU A 60 -2.32 7.72 -3.51
N SER A 61 -1.95 8.99 -3.67
CA SER A 61 -1.26 9.48 -4.87
C SER A 61 0.22 9.06 -4.91
N SER A 62 0.89 8.93 -3.77
CA SER A 62 2.33 8.65 -3.69
C SER A 62 2.68 7.87 -2.43
N PRO A 63 2.41 6.56 -2.40
CA PRO A 63 2.55 5.75 -1.19
C PRO A 63 4.01 5.55 -0.75
N SER A 64 4.96 5.74 -1.68
CA SER A 64 6.40 5.66 -1.39
C SER A 64 6.93 6.85 -0.59
N THR A 65 6.21 7.97 -0.56
CA THR A 65 6.66 9.21 0.10
C THR A 65 6.46 9.18 1.62
N SER A 66 5.49 8.41 2.11
CA SER A 66 5.23 8.31 3.54
C SER A 66 6.31 7.47 4.23
N PRO A 67 6.91 7.92 5.35
CA PRO A 67 7.95 7.17 6.05
C PRO A 67 7.38 5.89 6.67
N VAL A 68 8.19 4.83 6.64
CA VAL A 68 7.88 3.55 7.27
C VAL A 68 7.92 3.71 8.78
N PRO A 69 6.86 3.38 9.53
CA PRO A 69 6.97 3.36 10.99
C PRO A 69 8.03 2.31 11.38
N PRO A 70 8.99 2.66 12.26
CA PRO A 70 10.04 1.74 12.63
C PRO A 70 9.43 0.50 13.33
N ARG A 71 9.97 -0.68 13.02
CA ARG A 71 9.48 -1.95 13.57
C ARG A 71 9.74 -2.08 15.07
N THR A 72 10.82 -1.45 15.53
CA THR A 72 11.20 -1.36 16.92
C THR A 72 10.96 0.07 17.40
N PRO A 73 10.52 0.27 18.65
CA PRO A 73 10.47 1.61 19.20
C PRO A 73 11.87 2.24 19.09
N LEU A 74 11.92 3.53 18.71
CA LEU A 74 13.19 4.25 18.56
C LEU A 74 13.99 4.28 19.86
N ALA A 75 13.29 4.22 20.99
CA ALA A 75 13.85 4.11 22.32
C ALA A 75 13.59 2.70 22.89
N THR A 76 14.59 2.13 23.56
CA THR A 76 14.39 0.90 24.36
C THR A 76 13.50 1.21 25.57
N PRO A 77 12.78 0.22 26.15
CA PRO A 77 11.95 0.44 27.33
C PRO A 77 12.71 1.00 28.55
N VAL A 78 14.03 0.83 28.58
CA VAL A 78 14.94 1.30 29.65
C VAL A 78 15.53 2.68 29.33
N PHE A 79 15.15 3.28 28.21
CA PHE A 79 15.70 4.57 27.79
C PHE A 79 15.24 5.69 28.73
N GLN A 80 16.19 6.23 29.51
CA GLN A 80 16.02 7.47 30.25
C GLN A 80 16.70 8.59 29.45
N PRO A 81 15.96 9.64 29.02
CA PRO A 81 16.56 10.74 28.30
C PRO A 81 17.58 11.45 29.19
N ALA A 82 18.72 11.82 28.62
CA ALA A 82 19.71 12.62 29.33
C ALA A 82 19.12 14.00 29.67
N PRO A 83 19.49 14.59 30.83
CA PRO A 83 19.00 15.91 31.19
C PRO A 83 19.45 16.97 30.17
N PRO A 84 18.68 18.05 29.99
CA PRO A 84 18.93 19.06 28.96
C PRO A 84 20.27 19.80 29.13
N SER A 85 20.87 19.74 30.32
CA SER A 85 22.20 20.30 30.62
C SER A 85 23.36 19.46 30.08
N THR A 86 23.11 18.24 29.58
CA THR A 86 24.17 17.38 29.06
C THR A 86 24.63 17.85 27.67
N PRO A 87 25.94 18.11 27.47
CA PRO A 87 26.44 18.50 26.16
C PRO A 87 26.32 17.33 25.18
N LEU A 88 26.03 17.63 23.91
CA LEU A 88 25.74 16.63 22.86
C LEU A 88 26.84 15.56 22.73
N ARG A 89 28.11 15.92 23.00
CA ARG A 89 29.27 15.00 22.93
C ARG A 89 29.33 13.96 24.06
N ALA A 90 28.64 14.22 25.17
CA ALA A 90 28.58 13.33 26.33
C ALA A 90 27.42 12.32 26.28
N LEU A 91 26.55 12.40 25.26
CA LEU A 91 25.44 11.46 25.10
C LEU A 91 25.93 10.05 24.71
N PRO A 92 25.31 8.99 25.22
CA PRO A 92 25.63 7.62 24.80
C PRO A 92 25.42 7.47 23.28
N GLY A 93 26.47 7.04 22.59
CA GLY A 93 26.50 6.93 21.11
C GLY A 93 26.98 8.18 20.36
N ALA A 94 27.14 9.34 21.02
CA ALA A 94 27.60 10.57 20.36
C ALA A 94 29.06 10.46 19.88
N GLN A 95 29.94 9.85 20.68
CA GLN A 95 31.33 9.60 20.27
C GLN A 95 31.41 8.71 19.02
N ALA A 96 30.53 7.70 18.91
CA ALA A 96 30.44 6.84 17.73
C ALA A 96 29.92 7.60 16.50
N TYR A 97 28.93 8.49 16.68
CA TYR A 97 28.46 9.38 15.61
C TYR A 97 29.56 10.32 15.09
N PHE A 98 30.29 10.99 16.00
CA PHE A 98 31.39 11.87 15.61
C PHE A 98 32.54 11.10 14.96
N ALA A 99 32.87 9.90 15.46
CA ALA A 99 33.87 9.03 14.84
C ALA A 99 33.44 8.51 13.45
N GLN A 100 32.15 8.35 13.20
CA GLN A 100 31.60 7.96 11.89
C GLN A 100 31.68 9.08 10.85
N LEU A 101 31.69 10.36 11.25
CA LEU A 101 31.88 11.48 10.32
C LEU A 101 33.30 11.49 9.73
N ASP A 102 34.28 11.01 10.51
CA ASP A 102 35.69 10.95 10.11
C ASP A 102 36.05 9.64 9.38
N ALA A 103 35.18 8.63 9.40
CA ALA A 103 35.43 7.30 8.84
C ALA A 103 34.59 7.02 7.59
N SER A 104 35.20 6.43 6.55
CA SER A 104 34.46 5.91 5.39
C SER A 104 33.44 4.86 5.85
N PRO A 105 32.16 4.97 5.48
CA PRO A 105 31.09 4.20 6.11
C PRO A 105 31.31 2.69 5.89
N PRO A 106 31.18 1.86 6.94
CA PRO A 106 31.26 0.42 6.79
C PRO A 106 30.15 -0.07 5.85
N PRO A 107 30.41 -1.09 5.00
CA PRO A 107 29.39 -1.62 4.12
C PRO A 107 28.19 -2.09 4.94
N LEU A 108 27.01 -1.53 4.65
CA LEU A 108 25.79 -1.84 5.38
C LEU A 108 25.56 -3.36 5.37
N PRO A 109 25.23 -3.97 6.52
CA PRO A 109 24.92 -5.40 6.56
C PRO A 109 23.77 -5.68 5.59
N ARG A 110 23.88 -6.76 4.80
CA ARG A 110 22.81 -7.23 3.90
C ARG A 110 21.55 -7.48 4.73
N GLN A 111 20.65 -6.49 4.77
CA GLN A 111 19.37 -6.63 5.43
C GLN A 111 18.56 -7.67 4.65
N LYS A 112 18.27 -8.81 5.28
CA LYS A 112 17.36 -9.81 4.72
C LYS A 112 16.04 -9.11 4.37
N THR A 113 15.55 -9.26 3.14
CA THR A 113 14.33 -8.64 2.57
C THR A 113 13.01 -9.00 3.29
N LYS A 114 13.09 -9.66 4.45
CA LYS A 114 11.98 -10.08 5.30
C LYS A 114 11.40 -8.87 6.05
N GLY A 115 10.73 -8.00 5.30
CA GLY A 115 10.02 -6.87 5.90
C GLY A 115 9.77 -5.65 5.04
N MET A 116 9.85 -5.77 3.71
CA MET A 116 9.48 -4.67 2.83
C MET A 116 8.00 -4.30 3.06
N ASP A 117 7.75 -3.02 3.27
CA ASP A 117 6.40 -2.49 3.45
C ASP A 117 5.53 -2.77 2.22
N PRO A 118 4.40 -3.49 2.38
CA PRO A 118 3.56 -3.85 1.24
C PRO A 118 2.81 -2.66 0.66
N LEU A 119 2.70 -1.56 1.42
CA LEU A 119 2.02 -0.36 0.94
C LEU A 119 2.89 0.46 -0.02
N ARG A 120 4.21 0.31 0.00
CA ARG A 120 5.14 1.17 -0.75
C ARG A 120 4.88 1.16 -2.26
N TRP A 121 4.47 0.02 -2.81
CA TRP A 121 4.21 -0.21 -4.24
C TRP A 121 2.72 -0.28 -4.58
N LEU A 122 1.84 0.21 -3.69
CA LEU A 122 0.40 0.16 -3.90
C LEU A 122 0.01 0.91 -5.18
N ARG A 123 -0.61 0.21 -6.13
CA ARG A 123 -1.26 0.78 -7.31
C ARG A 123 -2.77 0.72 -7.13
N ILE A 124 -3.46 1.79 -7.50
CA ILE A 124 -4.91 1.93 -7.33
C ILE A 124 -5.58 2.37 -8.63
N GLU A 125 -6.89 2.17 -8.72
CA GLU A 125 -7.76 2.70 -9.77
C GLU A 125 -7.23 2.54 -11.20
N ALA A 126 -6.99 3.64 -11.91
CA ALA A 126 -6.63 3.67 -13.32
C ALA A 126 -5.29 2.96 -13.57
N ASP A 127 -4.31 3.15 -12.70
CA ASP A 127 -2.98 2.55 -12.85
C ASP A 127 -3.03 1.03 -12.75
N LEU A 128 -3.75 0.52 -11.75
CA LEU A 128 -3.92 -0.93 -11.55
C LEU A 128 -4.72 -1.55 -12.72
N LYS A 129 -5.78 -0.87 -13.19
CA LYS A 129 -6.57 -1.33 -14.34
C LYS A 129 -5.75 -1.33 -15.63
N ARG A 130 -4.93 -0.29 -15.84
CA ARG A 130 -4.05 -0.16 -17.00
C ARG A 130 -3.02 -1.28 -17.03
N GLU A 131 -2.32 -1.50 -15.92
CA GLU A 131 -1.36 -2.60 -15.79
C GLU A 131 -2.02 -3.96 -16.09
N MET A 132 -3.20 -4.22 -15.53
CA MET A 132 -3.92 -5.48 -15.79
C MET A 132 -4.25 -5.63 -17.29
N ARG A 133 -4.71 -4.57 -17.95
CA ARG A 133 -5.02 -4.59 -19.39
C ARG A 133 -3.76 -4.82 -20.23
N GLU A 134 -2.67 -4.14 -19.91
CA GLU A 134 -1.38 -4.29 -20.57
C GLU A 134 -0.86 -5.73 -20.43
N ASN A 135 -0.94 -6.31 -19.24
CA ASN A 135 -0.57 -7.71 -19.00
C ASN A 135 -1.41 -8.69 -19.82
N ILE A 136 -2.73 -8.49 -19.90
CA ILE A 136 -3.62 -9.34 -20.72
C ILE A 136 -3.32 -9.16 -22.22
N ALA A 137 -3.11 -7.92 -22.66
CA ALA A 137 -2.77 -7.60 -24.05
C ALA A 137 -1.44 -8.25 -24.44
N HIS A 138 -0.44 -8.17 -23.58
CA HIS A 138 0.86 -8.80 -23.77
C HIS A 138 0.75 -10.32 -23.90
N GLN A 139 -0.02 -10.98 -23.02
CA GLN A 139 -0.26 -12.43 -23.12
C GLN A 139 -0.96 -12.83 -24.43
N ARG A 140 -1.90 -12.00 -24.91
CA ARG A 140 -2.56 -12.20 -26.21
C ARG A 140 -1.60 -12.02 -27.37
N MET A 141 -0.77 -10.98 -27.35
CA MET A 141 0.23 -10.68 -28.38
C MET A 141 1.27 -11.80 -28.52
N ILE A 142 1.77 -12.32 -27.39
CA ILE A 142 2.70 -13.47 -27.39
C ILE A 142 2.04 -14.73 -27.98
N GLY A 143 0.71 -14.85 -27.90
CA GLY A 143 0.00 -16.06 -28.32
C GLY A 143 0.08 -17.22 -27.32
N SER A 144 0.36 -16.93 -26.05
CA SER A 144 0.42 -17.94 -24.99
C SER A 144 -0.94 -18.63 -24.81
N TYR A 145 -0.95 -19.83 -24.20
CA TYR A 145 -2.20 -20.52 -23.87
C TYR A 145 -3.14 -19.62 -23.05
N VAL A 146 -2.59 -18.91 -22.07
CA VAL A 146 -3.31 -17.93 -21.23
C VAL A 146 -3.92 -16.81 -22.09
N GLY A 147 -3.15 -16.25 -23.02
CA GLY A 147 -3.62 -15.23 -23.97
C GLY A 147 -4.79 -15.72 -24.83
N LYS A 148 -4.68 -16.92 -25.40
CA LYS A 148 -5.75 -17.55 -26.20
C LYS A 148 -7.03 -17.75 -25.37
N ARG A 149 -6.91 -18.21 -24.13
CA ARG A 149 -8.05 -18.38 -23.20
C ARG A 149 -8.72 -17.05 -22.86
N HIS A 150 -7.93 -16.00 -22.59
CA HIS A 150 -8.43 -14.65 -22.38
C HIS A 150 -9.10 -14.07 -23.63
N ALA A 151 -8.60 -14.36 -24.84
CA ALA A 151 -9.24 -13.94 -26.09
C ALA A 151 -10.61 -14.60 -26.28
N MET A 152 -10.72 -15.89 -25.92
CA MET A 152 -11.98 -16.66 -26.00
C MET A 152 -12.95 -16.42 -24.82
N GLY A 153 -12.57 -15.61 -23.82
CA GLY A 153 -13.35 -15.39 -22.61
C GLY A 153 -13.48 -16.62 -21.69
N LEU A 154 -12.58 -17.60 -21.83
CA LEU A 154 -12.62 -18.86 -21.09
C LEU A 154 -11.76 -18.79 -19.81
N PRO A 155 -12.04 -19.64 -18.81
CA PRO A 155 -11.20 -19.77 -17.63
C PRO A 155 -9.77 -20.17 -17.97
N VAL A 156 -8.80 -19.60 -17.26
CA VAL A 156 -7.37 -19.77 -17.54
C VAL A 156 -6.73 -20.88 -16.71
N ARG A 157 -7.13 -21.02 -15.45
CA ARG A 157 -6.48 -21.90 -14.45
C ARG A 157 -6.89 -23.38 -14.53
N GLY A 158 -7.18 -23.90 -15.73
CA GLY A 158 -7.55 -25.31 -15.93
C GLY A 158 -8.95 -25.71 -15.43
N GLN A 159 -9.83 -24.74 -15.17
CA GLN A 159 -11.21 -25.04 -14.77
C GLN A 159 -11.98 -25.69 -15.93
N ASN A 160 -12.91 -26.60 -15.60
CA ASN A 160 -13.71 -27.32 -16.59
C ASN A 160 -14.59 -26.36 -17.40
N THR A 161 -14.47 -26.41 -18.73
CA THR A 161 -15.24 -25.58 -19.68
C THR A 161 -16.44 -26.26 -20.28
N GLN A 162 -16.65 -27.57 -20.07
CA GLN A 162 -17.80 -28.28 -20.61
C GLN A 162 -19.12 -27.70 -20.09
N THR A 163 -19.20 -27.43 -18.78
CA THR A 163 -20.40 -26.86 -18.13
C THR A 163 -20.31 -25.35 -17.94
N ASN A 164 -19.13 -24.83 -17.60
CA ASN A 164 -18.97 -23.44 -17.13
C ASN A 164 -18.65 -22.41 -18.23
N ALA A 165 -18.41 -22.84 -19.49
CA ALA A 165 -17.95 -21.93 -20.54
C ALA A 165 -18.93 -20.78 -20.84
N ARG A 166 -20.24 -21.05 -20.81
CA ARG A 166 -21.26 -20.03 -21.10
C ARG A 166 -21.23 -18.89 -20.06
N THR A 167 -21.19 -19.26 -18.78
CA THR A 167 -21.09 -18.30 -17.66
C THR A 167 -19.76 -17.56 -17.69
N ALA A 168 -18.66 -18.27 -17.97
CA ALA A 168 -17.33 -17.67 -18.09
C ALA A 168 -17.29 -16.61 -19.19
N ARG A 169 -17.78 -16.89 -20.39
CA ARG A 169 -17.81 -15.92 -21.50
C ARG A 169 -18.64 -14.67 -21.17
N LYS A 170 -19.72 -14.83 -20.39
CA LYS A 170 -20.55 -13.70 -19.94
C LYS A 170 -19.82 -12.84 -18.91
N LEU A 171 -19.16 -13.45 -17.93
CA LEU A 171 -18.61 -12.77 -16.74
C LEU A 171 -17.14 -12.36 -16.87
N ASN A 172 -16.36 -13.03 -17.72
CA ASN A 172 -14.93 -12.76 -17.92
C ASN A 172 -14.72 -11.57 -18.86
N ARG A 173 -15.10 -10.39 -18.38
CA ARG A 173 -14.82 -9.10 -19.02
C ARG A 173 -13.84 -8.32 -18.15
N VAL A 174 -13.04 -7.47 -18.79
CA VAL A 174 -12.05 -6.63 -18.12
C VAL A 174 -12.73 -5.67 -17.15
N GLU A 175 -13.78 -4.98 -17.60
CA GLU A 175 -14.65 -4.18 -16.75
C GLU A 175 -15.75 -5.06 -16.17
N ARG A 176 -15.41 -5.83 -15.13
CA ARG A 176 -16.42 -6.46 -14.30
C ARG A 176 -16.95 -5.38 -13.35
N HIS A 177 -18.05 -4.73 -13.71
CA HIS A 177 -18.77 -3.88 -12.78
C HIS A 177 -19.07 -4.70 -11.52
N ARG A 178 -18.65 -4.16 -10.37
CA ARG A 178 -19.19 -4.55 -9.07
C ARG A 178 -20.51 -3.85 -8.85
#